data_AF-X1M122-F1
#
_entry.id   AF-X1M122-F1
#
_cell.length_a   1.000
_cell.length_b   1.000
_cell.length_c   1.000
_cell.angle_alpha   90.00
_cell.angle_beta   90.00
_cell.angle_gamma   90.00
#
_symmetry.space_group_name_H-M   'P 1'
#
loop_
_entity.id
_entity.type
_entity.pdbx_description
1 polymer ?
#
loop_
_entity_poly.entity_id
_entity_poly.type
_entity_poly.pdbx_seq_one_letter_code
_entity_poly.pdbx_strand_id
1 'polypeptide(L)'
;PMCGSCDVAGKRDLDFELQLMLEALRVRMVEKGNGPMPEHLPITENIEKTGNRFGRKQSERSNWLPKDIKPSTKADVLYFVGCRASLNDTKISQSSARVLAAADVPFMLMENEPCCGHFIYLTGQLTKAKKIATENLKLIRQTEAKTVVFNCAECYKTIKVDYPKILGLATEELGFEVKHITELADVWIKEGKLNLANPIDLTITYHDPCNLGRLSEPWQPWKGLRKQWGIFDPPRTLRRGANGVYEPPRNILRAIRGVKLVEMIRHHENAWCDGNDA
;
A
#
# COMPACT_ATOMS: atom_id res chain seq x y z
N PRO A 1 2.57 3.21 -13.44
CA PRO A 1 1.28 2.50 -13.21
C PRO A 1 0.41 2.66 -14.45
N MET A 2 -0.58 1.79 -14.62
CA MET A 2 -1.56 1.89 -15.71
C MET A 2 -2.93 2.27 -15.17
N CYS A 3 -3.72 2.97 -15.98
CA CYS A 3 -5.12 3.26 -15.67
C CYS A 3 -5.97 1.98 -15.67
N GLY A 4 -7.16 2.03 -15.04
CA GLY A 4 -8.09 0.89 -15.00
C GLY A 4 -8.46 0.36 -16.38
N SER A 5 -8.51 1.22 -17.40
CA SER A 5 -8.81 0.77 -18.78
C SER A 5 -7.73 -0.13 -19.37
N CYS A 6 -6.45 0.11 -19.10
CA CYS A 6 -5.38 -0.74 -19.63
C CYS A 6 -5.16 -1.99 -18.76
N ASP A 7 -5.26 -1.83 -17.44
CA ASP A 7 -5.01 -2.94 -16.50
C ASP A 7 -6.19 -3.92 -16.46
N VAL A 8 -7.40 -3.44 -16.20
CA VAL A 8 -8.58 -4.30 -15.99
C VAL A 8 -9.08 -4.89 -17.30
N ALA A 9 -9.17 -4.11 -18.38
CA ALA A 9 -9.64 -4.65 -19.67
C ALA A 9 -8.64 -5.68 -20.23
N GLY A 10 -7.33 -5.41 -20.14
CA GLY A 10 -6.29 -6.36 -20.55
C GLY A 10 -6.39 -7.68 -19.78
N LYS A 11 -6.58 -7.62 -18.46
CA LYS A 11 -6.82 -8.80 -17.62
C LYS A 11 -8.11 -9.53 -17.98
N ARG A 12 -9.22 -8.81 -18.14
CA ARG A 12 -10.54 -9.42 -18.35
C ARG A 12 -10.65 -10.06 -19.73
N ASP A 13 -10.23 -9.35 -20.77
CA ASP A 13 -10.55 -9.69 -22.16
C ASP A 13 -9.48 -10.60 -22.78
N LEU A 14 -8.21 -10.48 -22.34
CA LEU A 14 -7.06 -11.18 -22.94
C LEU A 14 -6.25 -12.00 -21.94
N ASP A 15 -6.63 -11.99 -20.65
CA ASP A 15 -5.84 -12.56 -19.58
C ASP A 15 -4.37 -12.08 -19.64
N PHE A 16 -4.23 -10.76 -19.86
CA PHE A 16 -2.99 -10.08 -20.18
C PHE A 16 -2.61 -9.10 -19.07
N GLU A 17 -1.55 -9.43 -18.34
CA GLU A 17 -1.06 -8.69 -17.18
C GLU A 17 -0.04 -7.61 -17.58
N LEU A 18 -0.51 -6.57 -18.29
CA LEU A 18 0.37 -5.52 -18.84
C LEU A 18 1.24 -4.81 -17.78
N GLN A 19 0.73 -4.65 -16.55
CA GLN A 19 1.51 -4.07 -15.46
C GLN A 19 2.72 -4.96 -15.11
N LEU A 20 2.51 -6.27 -14.99
CA LEU A 20 3.58 -7.22 -14.67
C LEU A 20 4.62 -7.28 -15.78
N MET A 21 4.21 -7.20 -17.04
CA MET A 21 5.15 -7.12 -18.17
C MET A 21 5.98 -5.85 -18.15
N LEU A 22 5.38 -4.69 -17.86
CA LEU A 22 6.12 -3.43 -17.75
C LEU A 22 7.08 -3.44 -16.55
N GLU A 23 6.68 -4.02 -15.42
CA GLU A 23 7.55 -4.23 -14.26
C GLU A 23 8.75 -5.14 -14.63
N ALA A 24 8.48 -6.28 -15.26
CA ALA A 24 9.52 -7.20 -15.71
C ALA A 24 10.45 -6.57 -16.76
N LEU A 25 9.90 -5.77 -17.67
CA LEU A 25 10.68 -5.03 -18.65
C LEU A 25 11.62 -4.03 -17.97
N ARG A 26 11.15 -3.24 -16.99
CA ARG A 26 12.03 -2.33 -16.24
C ARG A 26 13.16 -3.09 -15.55
N VAL A 27 12.86 -4.21 -14.89
CA VAL A 27 13.88 -5.08 -14.30
C VAL A 27 14.91 -5.51 -15.34
N ARG A 28 14.46 -6.01 -16.48
CA ARG A 28 15.33 -6.46 -17.57
C ARG A 28 16.18 -5.33 -18.15
N MET A 29 15.65 -4.11 -18.18
CA MET A 29 16.40 -2.93 -18.64
C MET A 29 17.49 -2.54 -17.65
N VAL A 30 17.21 -2.59 -16.34
CA VAL A 30 18.24 -2.39 -15.30
C VAL A 30 19.33 -3.46 -15.38
N GLU A 31 18.97 -4.73 -15.52
CA GLU A 31 19.93 -5.83 -15.68
C GLU A 31 20.86 -5.66 -16.88
N LYS A 32 20.35 -5.06 -17.97
CA LYS A 32 21.11 -4.78 -19.19
C LYS A 32 21.90 -3.46 -19.13
N GLY A 33 21.88 -2.74 -18.01
CA GLY A 33 22.56 -1.45 -17.86
C GLY A 33 21.85 -0.27 -18.52
N ASN A 34 20.61 -0.44 -18.99
CA ASN A 34 19.79 0.63 -19.57
C ASN A 34 18.90 1.32 -18.51
N GLY A 35 19.14 1.05 -17.23
CA GLY A 35 18.45 1.65 -16.10
C GLY A 35 19.14 1.30 -14.77
N PRO A 36 18.64 1.81 -13.64
CA PRO A 36 17.56 2.81 -13.55
C PRO A 36 18.01 4.13 -14.18
N MET A 37 17.08 4.99 -14.55
CA MET A 37 17.42 6.30 -15.13
C MET A 37 18.27 7.13 -14.14
N PRO A 38 19.18 7.99 -14.61
CA PRO A 38 20.02 8.82 -13.74
C PRO A 38 19.23 9.59 -12.67
N GLU A 39 18.03 10.06 -13.01
CA GLU A 39 17.12 10.79 -12.13
C GLU A 39 16.61 9.93 -10.96
N HIS A 40 16.61 8.61 -11.09
CA HIS A 40 16.19 7.69 -10.02
C HIS A 40 17.32 7.44 -9.00
N LEU A 41 18.57 7.64 -9.38
CA LEU A 41 19.73 7.30 -8.55
C LEU A 41 19.79 8.11 -7.25
N PRO A 42 19.61 9.45 -7.24
CA PRO A 42 19.62 10.22 -6.00
C PRO A 42 18.57 9.76 -4.98
N ILE A 43 17.37 9.43 -5.45
CA ILE A 43 16.28 8.93 -4.58
C ILE A 43 16.64 7.55 -4.02
N THR A 44 17.22 6.69 -4.85
CA THR A 44 17.70 5.37 -4.43
C THR A 44 18.77 5.48 -3.36
N GLU A 45 19.77 6.34 -3.57
CA GLU A 45 20.83 6.59 -2.61
C GLU A 45 20.32 7.13 -1.28
N ASN A 46 19.33 8.05 -1.31
CA ASN A 46 18.68 8.52 -0.10
C ASN A 46 18.03 7.37 0.68
N ILE A 47 17.30 6.49 -0.01
CA ILE A 47 16.68 5.33 0.64
C ILE A 47 17.73 4.41 1.27
N GLU A 48 18.83 4.12 0.56
CA GLU A 48 19.91 3.25 1.06
C GLU A 48 20.69 3.87 2.23
N LYS A 49 20.94 5.18 2.21
CA LYS A 49 21.75 5.89 3.21
C LYS A 49 20.95 6.29 4.44
N THR A 50 19.72 6.77 4.27
CA THR A 50 18.95 7.39 5.35
C THR A 50 17.65 6.66 5.69
N GLY A 51 17.33 5.56 5.00
CA GLY A 51 16.09 4.83 5.21
C GLY A 51 14.83 5.57 4.76
N ASN A 52 14.95 6.69 4.02
CA ASN A 52 13.82 7.43 3.49
C ASN A 52 14.15 8.14 2.18
N ARG A 53 13.12 8.38 1.35
CA ARG A 53 13.30 8.93 -0.01
C ARG A 53 13.76 10.40 -0.06
N PHE A 54 13.77 11.10 1.08
CA PHE A 54 14.06 12.54 1.16
C PHE A 54 15.46 12.85 1.70
N GLY A 55 16.26 11.84 2.07
CA GLY A 55 17.61 12.04 2.61
C GLY A 55 17.63 12.68 4.01
N ARG A 56 16.50 12.68 4.74
CA ARG A 56 16.39 13.29 6.08
C ARG A 56 16.86 12.35 7.17
N LYS A 57 17.16 12.87 8.37
CA LYS A 57 17.63 12.03 9.48
C LYS A 57 16.49 11.16 10.01
N GLN A 58 16.80 9.91 10.38
CA GLN A 58 15.80 8.99 10.95
C GLN A 58 15.20 9.50 12.27
N SER A 59 15.98 10.25 13.06
CA SER A 59 15.49 10.86 14.31
C SER A 59 14.35 11.87 14.09
N GLU A 60 14.16 12.38 12.86
CA GLU A 60 13.06 13.31 12.55
C GLU A 60 11.72 12.59 12.33
N ARG A 61 11.70 11.26 12.18
CA ARG A 61 10.49 10.48 11.85
C ARG A 61 9.46 10.42 12.97
N SER A 62 9.81 10.73 14.21
CA SER A 62 8.87 10.76 15.34
C SER A 62 8.28 12.15 15.56
N ASN A 63 8.79 13.20 14.89
CA ASN A 63 8.39 14.59 15.11
C ASN A 63 6.93 14.89 14.75
N TRP A 64 6.29 14.04 13.94
CA TRP A 64 4.88 14.21 13.59
C TRP A 64 3.91 13.86 14.73
N LEU A 65 4.34 13.03 15.70
CA LEU A 65 3.46 12.45 16.71
C LEU A 65 2.86 13.53 17.63
N PRO A 66 1.52 13.63 17.75
CA PRO A 66 0.89 14.55 18.70
C PRO A 66 1.26 14.22 20.14
N LYS A 67 1.49 15.24 20.98
CA LYS A 67 1.94 15.08 22.38
C LYS A 67 0.94 14.35 23.27
N ASP A 68 -0.33 14.41 22.92
CA ASP A 68 -1.46 13.76 23.60
C ASP A 68 -1.59 12.27 23.26
N ILE A 69 -0.93 11.81 22.19
CA ILE A 69 -0.97 10.40 21.76
C ILE A 69 0.32 9.72 22.21
N LYS A 70 0.16 8.63 22.96
CA LYS A 70 1.27 7.81 23.45
C LYS A 70 1.18 6.40 22.86
N PRO A 71 1.92 6.10 21.79
CA PRO A 71 2.05 4.75 21.27
C PRO A 71 2.59 3.81 22.36
N SER A 72 2.11 2.57 22.36
CA SER A 72 2.61 1.53 23.25
C SER A 72 4.00 1.07 22.80
N THR A 73 4.82 0.62 23.75
CA THR A 73 6.09 -0.04 23.43
C THR A 73 5.87 -1.39 22.74
N LYS A 74 4.75 -2.06 23.05
CA LYS A 74 4.30 -3.30 22.46
C LYS A 74 2.78 -3.27 22.28
N ALA A 75 2.29 -3.66 21.11
CA ALA A 75 0.87 -3.78 20.81
C ALA A 75 0.64 -4.83 19.70
N ASP A 76 -0.58 -5.33 19.58
CA ASP A 76 -0.97 -6.22 18.47
C ASP A 76 -1.01 -5.48 17.12
N VAL A 77 -1.09 -4.14 17.14
CA VAL A 77 -1.15 -3.28 15.97
C VAL A 77 0.15 -2.49 15.81
N LEU A 78 0.82 -2.68 14.68
CA LEU A 78 1.93 -1.83 14.25
C LEU A 78 1.42 -0.80 13.22
N TYR A 79 1.58 0.49 13.51
CA TYR A 79 1.28 1.52 12.52
C TYR A 79 2.54 1.83 11.69
N PHE A 80 2.53 1.42 10.43
CA PHE A 80 3.58 1.73 9.45
C PHE A 80 3.27 3.07 8.78
N VAL A 81 4.03 4.11 9.12
CA VAL A 81 3.71 5.51 8.81
C VAL A 81 4.08 5.88 7.37
N GLY A 82 5.19 5.34 6.87
CA GLY A 82 5.75 5.66 5.56
C GLY A 82 6.51 6.99 5.53
N CYS A 83 7.29 7.20 4.47
CA CYS A 83 8.22 8.34 4.38
C CYS A 83 7.49 9.70 4.28
N ARG A 84 6.49 9.80 3.39
CA ARG A 84 5.82 11.07 3.10
C ARG A 84 4.99 11.56 4.29
N ALA A 85 4.21 10.68 4.89
CA ALA A 85 3.35 11.04 6.02
C ALA A 85 4.13 11.30 7.33
N SER A 86 5.33 10.75 7.50
CA SER A 86 6.16 11.05 8.68
C SER A 86 7.00 12.32 8.53
N LEU A 87 7.42 12.68 7.31
CA LEU A 87 8.41 13.75 7.10
C LEU A 87 7.85 15.01 6.42
N ASN A 88 6.94 14.89 5.45
CA ASN A 88 6.48 16.03 4.65
C ASN A 88 5.02 16.38 4.94
N ASP A 89 4.13 15.40 4.92
CA ASP A 89 2.67 15.57 5.07
C ASP A 89 2.19 15.02 6.42
N THR A 90 2.74 15.58 7.50
CA THR A 90 2.55 15.10 8.88
C THR A 90 1.10 15.13 9.36
N LYS A 91 0.24 15.95 8.76
CA LYS A 91 -1.21 15.94 9.05
C LYS A 91 -1.84 14.57 8.78
N ILE A 92 -1.33 13.81 7.81
CA ILE A 92 -1.88 12.48 7.47
C ILE A 92 -1.60 11.48 8.60
N SER A 93 -0.36 11.44 9.09
CA SER A 93 0.04 10.54 10.18
C SER A 93 -0.59 10.95 11.51
N GLN A 94 -0.68 12.25 11.78
CA GLN A 94 -1.40 12.80 12.94
C GLN A 94 -2.87 12.40 12.95
N SER A 95 -3.57 12.57 11.83
CA SER A 95 -4.98 12.15 11.70
C SER A 95 -5.13 10.64 11.83
N SER A 96 -4.22 9.86 11.25
CA SER A 96 -4.23 8.39 11.36
C SER A 96 -4.08 7.94 12.81
N ALA A 97 -3.14 8.52 13.55
CA ALA A 97 -2.94 8.23 14.97
C ALA A 97 -4.15 8.64 15.82
N ARG A 98 -4.81 9.77 15.51
CA ARG A 98 -6.05 10.17 16.17
C ARG A 98 -7.20 9.22 15.90
N VAL A 99 -7.32 8.67 14.69
CA VAL A 99 -8.33 7.65 14.38
C VAL A 99 -8.09 6.39 15.21
N LEU A 100 -6.84 5.92 15.31
CA LEU A 100 -6.48 4.78 16.16
C LEU A 100 -6.80 5.04 17.64
N ALA A 101 -6.42 6.21 18.15
CA ALA A 101 -6.68 6.60 19.53
C ALA A 101 -8.18 6.76 19.83
N ALA A 102 -8.96 7.35 18.91
CA ALA A 102 -10.40 7.53 19.06
C ALA A 102 -11.17 6.19 19.04
N ALA A 103 -10.63 5.18 18.36
CA ALA A 103 -11.16 3.82 18.36
C ALA A 103 -10.72 2.98 19.58
N ASP A 104 -9.95 3.58 20.50
CA ASP A 104 -9.32 2.93 21.65
C ASP A 104 -8.47 1.70 21.26
N VAL A 105 -7.72 1.83 20.16
CA VAL A 105 -6.83 0.77 19.66
C VAL A 105 -5.39 1.08 20.02
N PRO A 106 -4.79 0.34 20.98
CA PRO A 106 -3.37 0.45 21.27
C PRO A 106 -2.55 0.10 20.03
N PHE A 107 -1.59 0.96 19.68
CA PHE A 107 -0.69 0.75 18.56
C PHE A 107 0.74 1.09 18.94
N MET A 108 1.68 0.47 18.26
CA MET A 108 3.10 0.76 18.38
C MET A 108 3.66 1.33 17.08
N LEU A 109 4.83 1.94 17.18
CA LEU A 109 5.61 2.48 16.06
C LEU A 109 6.99 1.83 16.03
N MET A 110 7.57 1.70 14.84
CA MET A 110 8.99 1.36 14.73
C MET A 110 9.85 2.61 14.96
N GLU A 111 10.83 2.52 15.86
CA GLU A 111 11.75 3.62 16.17
C GLU A 111 12.51 4.10 14.94
N ASN A 112 13.04 3.16 14.15
CA ASN A 112 13.80 3.43 12.92
C ASN A 112 13.08 2.86 11.70
N GLU A 113 11.80 3.23 11.51
CA GLU A 113 11.01 2.75 10.37
C GLU A 113 11.73 2.99 9.02
N PRO A 114 12.01 1.92 8.26
CA PRO A 114 12.65 2.02 6.95
C PRO A 114 11.64 2.41 5.86
N CYS A 115 12.14 2.85 4.71
CA CYS A 115 11.34 3.01 3.51
C CYS A 115 10.76 1.65 3.08
N CYS A 116 9.51 1.62 2.62
CA CYS A 116 8.90 0.40 2.08
C CYS A 116 9.60 -0.11 0.80
N GLY A 117 10.44 0.69 0.14
CA GLY A 117 11.17 0.28 -1.06
C GLY A 117 10.35 0.30 -2.35
N HIS A 118 9.12 0.84 -2.32
CA HIS A 118 8.23 0.94 -3.49
C HIS A 118 8.95 1.51 -4.73
N PHE A 119 9.59 2.67 -4.57
CA PHE A 119 10.29 3.37 -5.65
C PHE A 119 11.43 2.55 -6.27
N ILE A 120 12.20 1.84 -5.44
CA ILE A 120 13.32 1.01 -5.89
C ILE A 120 12.80 -0.16 -6.74
N TYR A 121 11.70 -0.79 -6.31
CA TYR A 121 11.08 -1.86 -7.10
C TYR A 121 10.47 -1.32 -8.40
N LEU A 122 9.72 -0.22 -8.33
CA LEU A 122 9.07 0.39 -9.47
C LEU A 122 10.05 0.76 -10.59
N THR A 123 11.24 1.23 -10.21
CA THR A 123 12.32 1.62 -11.14
C THR A 123 13.16 0.44 -11.65
N GLY A 124 12.74 -0.80 -11.37
CA GLY A 124 13.35 -2.03 -11.91
C GLY A 124 14.55 -2.54 -11.13
N GLN A 125 14.92 -1.93 -10.00
CA GLN A 125 16.12 -2.28 -9.23
C GLN A 125 15.87 -3.50 -8.33
N LEU A 126 15.60 -4.66 -8.94
CA LEU A 126 15.07 -5.85 -8.27
C LEU A 126 15.98 -6.37 -7.14
N THR A 127 17.29 -6.43 -7.33
CA THR A 127 18.22 -6.92 -6.29
C THR A 127 18.16 -6.06 -5.03
N LYS A 128 18.15 -4.73 -5.19
CA LYS A 128 18.01 -3.79 -4.06
C LYS A 128 16.63 -3.90 -3.42
N ALA A 129 15.57 -4.01 -4.22
CA ALA A 129 14.21 -4.19 -3.71
C ALA A 129 14.06 -5.48 -2.87
N LYS A 130 14.63 -6.61 -3.31
CA LYS A 130 14.62 -7.87 -2.55
C LYS A 130 15.36 -7.77 -1.22
N LYS A 131 16.49 -7.04 -1.19
CA LYS A 131 17.24 -6.78 0.04
C LYS A 131 16.38 -6.02 1.05
N ILE A 132 15.80 -4.88 0.61
CA ILE A 132 14.92 -4.06 1.46
C ILE A 132 13.69 -4.85 1.93
N ALA A 133 13.06 -5.62 1.05
CA ALA A 133 11.90 -6.44 1.41
C ALA A 133 12.24 -7.46 2.51
N THR A 134 13.37 -8.17 2.36
CA THR A 134 13.84 -9.14 3.35
C THR A 134 14.12 -8.48 4.71
N GLU A 135 14.84 -7.36 4.71
CA GLU A 135 15.20 -6.62 5.93
C GLU A 135 13.95 -6.05 6.61
N ASN A 136 13.03 -5.44 5.86
CA ASN A 136 11.80 -4.87 6.40
C ASN A 136 10.87 -5.96 6.97
N LEU A 137 10.72 -7.11 6.29
CA LEU A 137 9.92 -8.22 6.84
C LEU A 137 10.52 -8.75 8.14
N LYS A 138 11.85 -8.83 8.25
CA LYS A 138 12.51 -9.23 9.48
C LYS A 138 12.18 -8.25 10.61
N LEU A 139 12.31 -6.94 10.37
CA LEU A 139 12.01 -5.90 11.36
C LEU A 139 10.55 -5.93 11.79
N ILE A 140 9.61 -6.02 10.85
CA ILE A 140 8.18 -6.09 11.15
C ILE A 140 7.86 -7.33 11.98
N ARG A 141 8.37 -8.51 11.60
CA ARG A 141 8.13 -9.76 12.34
C ARG A 141 8.72 -9.72 13.75
N GLN A 142 9.86 -9.06 13.96
CA GLN A 142 10.46 -8.86 15.30
C GLN A 142 9.57 -8.03 16.23
N THR A 143 8.68 -7.19 15.68
CA THR A 143 7.70 -6.48 16.51
C THR A 143 6.61 -7.41 17.05
N GLU A 144 6.44 -8.61 16.48
CA GLU A 144 5.37 -9.58 16.79
C GLU A 144 3.95 -9.00 16.67
N ALA A 145 3.78 -7.93 15.89
CA ALA A 145 2.47 -7.38 15.58
C ALA A 145 1.62 -8.43 14.84
N LYS A 146 0.34 -8.53 15.21
CA LYS A 146 -0.63 -9.36 14.47
C LYS A 146 -1.17 -8.63 13.24
N THR A 147 -1.28 -7.30 13.31
CA THR A 147 -1.77 -6.46 12.22
C THR A 147 -0.82 -5.29 11.98
N VAL A 148 -0.46 -5.07 10.72
CA VAL A 148 0.29 -3.90 10.27
C VAL A 148 -0.63 -2.99 9.50
N VAL A 149 -0.75 -1.75 9.98
CA VAL A 149 -1.67 -0.74 9.48
C VAL A 149 -0.93 0.28 8.65
N PHE A 150 -1.51 0.65 7.52
CA PHE A 150 -0.95 1.62 6.58
C PHE A 150 -1.98 2.71 6.28
N ASN A 151 -1.50 3.94 6.09
CA ASN A 151 -2.29 5.05 5.53
C ASN A 151 -1.90 5.39 4.08
N CYS A 152 -0.82 4.78 3.58
CA CYS A 152 -0.30 5.00 2.23
C CYS A 152 -0.57 3.77 1.36
N ALA A 153 -1.28 3.98 0.25
CA ALA A 153 -1.62 2.92 -0.70
C ALA A 153 -0.38 2.23 -1.28
N GLU A 154 0.70 2.98 -1.57
CA GLU A 154 1.96 2.42 -2.07
C GLU A 154 2.61 1.49 -1.05
N CYS A 155 2.69 1.91 0.22
CA CYS A 155 3.27 1.08 1.29
C CYS A 155 2.43 -0.19 1.51
N TYR A 156 1.11 -0.02 1.54
CA TYR A 156 0.15 -1.12 1.65
C TYR A 156 0.36 -2.18 0.56
N LYS A 157 0.32 -1.76 -0.72
CA LYS A 157 0.54 -2.67 -1.87
C LYS A 157 1.93 -3.29 -1.86
N THR A 158 2.95 -2.51 -1.53
CA THR A 158 4.34 -2.97 -1.56
C THR A 158 4.53 -4.13 -0.58
N ILE A 159 4.04 -4.01 0.64
CA ILE A 159 4.16 -5.08 1.65
C ILE A 159 3.19 -6.22 1.37
N LYS A 160 1.92 -5.92 1.03
CA LYS A 160 0.89 -6.95 0.79
C LYS A 160 1.16 -7.79 -0.45
N VAL A 161 1.72 -7.21 -1.52
CA VAL A 161 1.78 -7.81 -2.86
C VAL A 161 3.21 -7.89 -3.39
N ASP A 162 3.95 -6.79 -3.41
CA ASP A 162 5.27 -6.79 -4.07
C ASP A 162 6.30 -7.62 -3.30
N TYR A 163 6.30 -7.54 -1.96
CA TYR A 163 7.20 -8.34 -1.13
C TYR A 163 6.98 -9.84 -1.34
N PRO A 164 5.76 -10.39 -1.19
CA PRO A 164 5.50 -11.79 -1.52
C PRO A 164 5.90 -12.14 -2.95
N LYS A 165 5.57 -11.30 -3.93
CA LYS A 165 5.93 -11.51 -5.34
C LYS A 165 7.43 -11.65 -5.57
N ILE A 166 8.24 -10.71 -5.08
CA ILE A 166 9.69 -10.71 -5.36
C ILE A 166 10.46 -11.71 -4.51
N LEU A 167 9.89 -12.13 -3.37
CA LEU A 167 10.48 -13.13 -2.48
C LEU A 167 9.96 -14.55 -2.73
N GLY A 168 8.96 -14.71 -3.61
CA GLY A 168 8.37 -16.02 -3.92
C GLY A 168 7.49 -16.58 -2.81
N LEU A 169 6.90 -15.71 -1.98
CA LEU A 169 5.98 -16.06 -0.89
C LEU A 169 4.53 -15.77 -1.32
N ALA A 170 3.57 -16.40 -0.65
CA ALA A 170 2.18 -15.98 -0.65
C ALA A 170 1.96 -14.84 0.37
N THR A 171 0.95 -14.00 0.15
CA THR A 171 0.59 -12.91 1.08
C THR A 171 0.26 -13.46 2.47
N GLU A 172 -0.33 -14.64 2.55
CA GLU A 172 -0.71 -15.32 3.79
C GLU A 172 0.53 -15.76 4.60
N GLU A 173 1.70 -15.90 3.96
CA GLU A 173 2.97 -16.27 4.60
C GLU A 173 3.72 -15.07 5.20
N LEU A 174 3.15 -13.86 5.14
CA LEU A 174 3.76 -12.67 5.76
C LEU A 174 3.90 -12.82 7.29
N GLY A 175 2.99 -13.56 7.93
CA GLY A 175 2.97 -13.78 9.39
C GLY A 175 2.25 -12.67 10.17
N PHE A 176 1.57 -11.77 9.48
CA PHE A 176 0.75 -10.69 10.04
C PHE A 176 -0.29 -10.26 8.99
N GLU A 177 -1.39 -9.68 9.45
CA GLU A 177 -2.38 -9.07 8.56
C GLU A 177 -1.90 -7.70 8.06
N VAL A 178 -2.18 -7.40 6.79
CA VAL A 178 -1.92 -6.10 6.19
C VAL A 178 -3.24 -5.37 5.98
N LYS A 179 -3.41 -4.24 6.67
CA LYS A 179 -4.64 -3.44 6.63
C LYS A 179 -4.36 -1.99 6.25
N HIS A 180 -5.19 -1.43 5.38
CA HIS A 180 -5.26 0.02 5.22
C HIS A 180 -6.15 0.61 6.32
N ILE A 181 -5.83 1.80 6.82
CA ILE A 181 -6.58 2.40 7.94
C ILE A 181 -8.06 2.58 7.64
N THR A 182 -8.44 2.75 6.37
CA THR A 182 -9.84 2.82 5.96
C THR A 182 -10.59 1.51 6.15
N GLU A 183 -9.93 0.35 5.99
CA GLU A 183 -10.55 -0.95 6.26
C GLU A 183 -10.95 -1.07 7.73
N LEU A 184 -10.06 -0.62 8.62
CA LEU A 184 -10.29 -0.65 10.05
C LEU A 184 -11.30 0.40 10.51
N ALA A 185 -11.21 1.64 10.01
CA ALA A 185 -12.14 2.70 10.35
C ALA A 185 -13.58 2.37 9.92
N ASP A 186 -13.79 1.74 8.76
CA ASP A 186 -15.11 1.25 8.34
C ASP A 186 -15.69 0.24 9.34
N VAL A 187 -14.88 -0.72 9.78
CA VAL A 187 -15.27 -1.69 10.82
C VAL A 187 -15.61 -0.99 12.13
N TRP A 188 -14.77 -0.08 12.60
CA TRP A 188 -14.97 0.61 13.88
C TRP A 188 -16.17 1.56 13.89
N ILE A 189 -16.54 2.15 12.75
CA ILE A 189 -17.79 2.90 12.61
C ILE A 189 -18.98 1.97 12.77
N LYS A 190 -18.98 0.81 12.09
CA LYS A 190 -20.06 -0.19 12.18
C LYS A 190 -20.22 -0.77 13.58
N GLU A 191 -19.11 -0.95 14.29
CA GLU A 191 -19.08 -1.41 15.68
C GLU A 191 -19.42 -0.30 16.70
N GLY A 192 -19.59 0.95 16.26
CA GLY A 192 -19.86 2.08 17.15
C GLY A 192 -18.65 2.57 17.96
N LYS A 193 -17.44 2.05 17.71
CA LYS A 193 -16.18 2.52 18.33
C LYS A 193 -15.75 3.88 17.82
N LEU A 194 -16.06 4.21 16.56
CA LEU A 194 -15.84 5.53 15.99
C LEU A 194 -17.18 6.24 15.75
N ASN A 195 -17.40 7.34 16.46
CA ASN A 195 -18.60 8.16 16.31
C ASN A 195 -18.29 9.45 15.52
N LEU A 196 -18.88 9.57 14.33
CA LEU A 196 -18.74 10.72 13.44
C LEU A 196 -19.81 11.78 13.72
N ALA A 197 -19.80 12.34 14.93
CA ALA A 197 -20.87 13.20 15.44
C ALA A 197 -21.00 14.56 14.72
N ASN A 198 -19.88 15.08 14.20
CA ASN A 198 -19.84 16.41 13.60
C ASN A 198 -20.31 16.37 12.14
N PRO A 199 -21.34 17.15 11.76
CA PRO A 199 -21.78 17.20 10.39
C PRO A 199 -20.77 17.94 9.51
N ILE A 200 -20.66 17.51 8.25
CA ILE A 200 -19.87 18.17 7.22
C ILE A 200 -20.77 18.38 6.01
N ASP A 201 -21.15 19.61 5.72
CA ASP A 201 -21.94 19.96 4.53
C ASP A 201 -21.00 20.13 3.33
N LEU A 202 -20.67 19.00 2.68
CA LEU A 202 -19.77 18.99 1.54
C LEU A 202 -20.20 17.91 0.53
N THR A 203 -20.15 18.28 -0.76
CA THR A 203 -20.24 17.30 -1.84
C THR A 203 -18.84 16.77 -2.14
N ILE A 204 -18.64 15.45 -2.01
CA ILE A 204 -17.33 14.80 -2.12
C ILE A 204 -17.39 13.75 -3.23
N THR A 205 -16.29 13.59 -3.96
CA THR A 205 -16.04 12.42 -4.81
C THR A 205 -14.83 11.65 -4.27
N TYR A 206 -14.85 10.33 -4.43
CA TYR A 206 -13.72 9.48 -4.05
C TYR A 206 -12.93 9.04 -5.28
N HIS A 207 -11.60 9.20 -5.23
CA HIS A 207 -10.70 8.68 -6.25
C HIS A 207 -10.09 7.36 -5.77
N ASP A 208 -10.35 6.28 -6.52
CA ASP A 208 -9.86 4.94 -6.21
C ASP A 208 -8.36 4.78 -6.52
N PRO A 209 -7.48 4.73 -5.49
CA PRO A 209 -6.05 4.62 -5.73
C PRO A 209 -5.73 3.22 -6.26
N CYS A 210 -4.90 3.15 -7.30
CA CYS A 210 -4.59 1.87 -7.95
C CYS A 210 -3.94 0.85 -7.00
N ASN A 211 -3.05 1.32 -6.13
CA ASN A 211 -2.33 0.52 -5.15
C ASN A 211 -3.22 0.09 -3.96
N LEU A 212 -4.36 0.75 -3.71
CA LEU A 212 -5.30 0.36 -2.66
C LEU A 212 -6.42 -0.54 -3.21
N GLY A 213 -6.89 -0.25 -4.43
CA GLY A 213 -7.85 -1.06 -5.16
C GLY A 213 -7.19 -2.14 -6.02
N ARG A 214 -7.18 -1.93 -7.34
CA ARG A 214 -6.94 -2.97 -8.37
C ARG A 214 -5.61 -3.71 -8.30
N LEU A 215 -4.59 -3.13 -7.66
CA LEU A 215 -3.27 -3.74 -7.55
C LEU A 215 -3.02 -4.42 -6.20
N SER A 216 -4.01 -4.44 -5.30
CA SER A 216 -3.83 -4.80 -3.89
C SER A 216 -4.41 -6.16 -3.49
N GLU A 217 -4.98 -6.91 -4.44
CA GLU A 217 -5.42 -8.30 -4.19
C GLU A 217 -4.24 -9.16 -3.72
N PRO A 218 -4.43 -10.11 -2.80
CA PRO A 218 -3.36 -10.99 -2.31
C PRO A 218 -2.56 -11.63 -3.45
N TRP A 219 -1.25 -11.75 -3.24
CA TRP A 219 -0.34 -12.42 -4.15
C TRP A 219 -0.21 -13.89 -3.77
N GLN A 220 -0.38 -14.76 -4.75
CA GLN A 220 -0.14 -16.20 -4.61
C GLN A 220 0.87 -16.62 -5.68
N PRO A 221 2.07 -17.12 -5.30
CA PRO A 221 2.99 -17.73 -6.24
C PRO A 221 2.29 -18.87 -6.96
N TRP A 222 2.48 -18.93 -8.27
CA TRP A 222 1.93 -20.00 -9.08
C TRP A 222 3.00 -20.55 -9.99
N LYS A 223 3.11 -21.88 -10.03
CA LYS A 223 3.97 -22.62 -10.93
C LYS A 223 3.14 -23.68 -11.61
N GLY A 224 3.11 -23.65 -12.93
CA GLY A 224 2.33 -24.58 -13.74
C GLY A 224 2.48 -24.30 -15.22
N LEU A 225 1.62 -24.91 -16.02
CA LEU A 225 1.58 -24.76 -17.46
C LEU A 225 0.32 -24.00 -17.87
N ARG A 226 0.48 -23.04 -18.79
CA ARG A 226 -0.64 -22.45 -19.52
C ARG A 226 -0.86 -23.29 -20.78
N LYS A 227 -1.89 -24.14 -20.74
CA LYS A 227 -2.27 -25.02 -21.85
C LYS A 227 -3.03 -24.24 -22.93
N GLN A 228 -3.42 -24.95 -23.99
CA GLN A 228 -4.29 -24.41 -25.03
C GLN A 228 -5.55 -23.78 -24.43
N TRP A 229 -6.06 -22.72 -25.08
CA TRP A 229 -7.24 -21.97 -24.64
C TRP A 229 -7.08 -21.24 -23.29
N GLY A 230 -5.85 -21.05 -22.81
CA GLY A 230 -5.58 -20.29 -21.59
C GLY A 230 -5.84 -21.06 -20.29
N ILE A 231 -6.01 -22.38 -20.36
CA ILE A 231 -6.23 -23.23 -19.18
C ILE A 231 -4.94 -23.32 -18.36
N PHE A 232 -5.03 -23.02 -17.07
CA PHE A 232 -3.92 -23.17 -16.11
C PHE A 232 -3.95 -24.56 -15.48
N ASP A 233 -2.81 -25.25 -15.47
CA ASP A 233 -2.62 -26.52 -14.76
C ASP A 233 -1.38 -26.44 -13.84
N PRO A 234 -1.57 -26.46 -12.50
CA PRO A 234 -2.85 -26.52 -11.79
C PRO A 234 -3.66 -25.22 -11.96
N PRO A 235 -4.97 -25.22 -11.62
CA PRO A 235 -5.79 -24.01 -11.65
C PRO A 235 -5.13 -22.86 -10.89
N ARG A 236 -5.29 -21.65 -11.42
CA ARG A 236 -4.69 -20.43 -10.89
C ARG A 236 -5.78 -19.44 -10.52
N THR A 237 -5.71 -18.88 -9.32
CA THR A 237 -6.50 -17.70 -8.95
C THR A 237 -5.95 -16.47 -9.68
N LEU A 238 -6.81 -15.82 -10.45
CA LEU A 238 -6.42 -14.64 -11.24
C LEU A 238 -6.75 -13.35 -10.49
N ARG A 239 -5.78 -12.44 -10.47
CA ARG A 239 -5.91 -11.13 -9.83
C ARG A 239 -6.53 -10.15 -10.82
N ARG A 240 -7.87 -10.07 -10.84
CA ARG A 240 -8.63 -9.21 -11.76
C ARG A 240 -8.72 -7.75 -11.30
N GLY A 241 -8.30 -7.47 -10.06
CA GLY A 241 -8.35 -6.15 -9.46
C GLY A 241 -9.73 -5.75 -8.94
N ALA A 242 -10.71 -6.66 -8.93
CA ALA A 242 -12.06 -6.38 -8.45
C ALA A 242 -12.19 -6.49 -6.93
N ASN A 243 -11.30 -7.24 -6.27
CA ASN A 243 -11.36 -7.53 -4.83
C ASN A 243 -10.36 -6.70 -4.01
N GLY A 244 -10.03 -5.50 -4.50
CA GLY A 244 -9.26 -4.51 -3.76
C GLY A 244 -10.09 -3.79 -2.69
N VAL A 245 -9.50 -2.78 -2.05
CA VAL A 245 -10.18 -1.96 -1.06
C VAL A 245 -10.91 -0.81 -1.76
N TYR A 246 -12.22 -0.99 -1.97
CA TYR A 246 -13.10 -0.03 -2.67
C TYR A 246 -14.20 0.55 -1.78
N GLU A 247 -14.92 -0.32 -1.07
CA GLU A 247 -16.05 0.10 -0.25
C GLU A 247 -15.67 0.74 1.10
N PRO A 248 -14.60 0.34 1.82
CA PRO A 248 -14.34 0.92 3.13
C PRO A 248 -14.22 2.45 3.13
N PRO A 249 -13.49 3.10 2.19
CA PRO A 249 -13.47 4.56 2.08
C PRO A 249 -14.87 5.17 1.83
N ARG A 250 -15.69 4.54 0.98
CA ARG A 250 -17.04 5.01 0.65
C ARG A 250 -17.99 4.90 1.83
N ASN A 251 -17.93 3.79 2.56
CA ASN A 251 -18.73 3.58 3.76
C ASN A 251 -18.42 4.63 4.82
N ILE A 252 -17.14 4.95 5.03
CA ILE A 252 -16.74 6.04 5.93
C ILE A 252 -17.34 7.37 5.47
N LEU A 253 -17.22 7.73 4.19
CA LEU A 253 -17.75 8.99 3.66
C LEU A 253 -19.27 9.08 3.79
N ARG A 254 -20.00 7.99 3.50
CA ARG A 254 -21.46 7.92 3.64
C ARG A 254 -21.92 8.00 5.10
N ALA A 255 -21.09 7.57 6.05
CA ALA A 255 -21.40 7.63 7.47
C ALA A 255 -21.26 9.04 8.07
N ILE A 256 -20.55 9.96 7.40
CA ILE A 256 -20.42 11.34 7.86
C ILE A 256 -21.74 12.09 7.57
N ARG A 257 -22.38 12.58 8.64
CA ARG A 257 -23.62 13.35 8.50
C ARG A 257 -23.41 14.60 7.64
N GLY A 258 -24.28 14.83 6.66
CA GLY A 258 -24.24 15.99 5.77
C GLY A 258 -23.38 15.81 4.50
N VAL A 259 -22.52 14.79 4.44
CA VAL A 259 -21.72 14.54 3.24
C VAL A 259 -22.61 13.99 2.13
N LYS A 260 -22.50 14.60 0.94
CA LYS A 260 -23.09 14.09 -0.29
C LYS A 260 -22.00 13.44 -1.14
N LEU A 261 -21.90 12.12 -1.13
CA LEU A 261 -20.98 11.38 -1.98
C LEU A 261 -21.53 11.31 -3.42
N VAL A 262 -20.72 11.75 -4.39
CA VAL A 262 -20.99 11.64 -5.83
C VAL A 262 -19.83 10.88 -6.46
N GLU A 263 -20.14 9.79 -7.16
CA GLU A 263 -19.11 8.99 -7.85
C GLU A 263 -18.71 9.64 -9.18
N MET A 264 -17.43 9.51 -9.54
CA MET A 264 -16.99 9.76 -10.91
C MET A 264 -17.56 8.70 -11.85
N ILE A 265 -17.71 9.03 -13.14
CA ILE A 265 -18.13 8.07 -14.18
C ILE A 265 -17.26 6.80 -14.15
N ARG A 266 -15.97 6.95 -13.86
CA ARG A 266 -15.01 5.86 -13.74
C ARG A 266 -14.57 5.73 -12.29
N HIS A 267 -15.04 4.69 -11.63
CA HIS A 267 -14.75 4.37 -10.25
C HIS A 267 -14.33 2.90 -10.11
N HIS A 268 -13.93 2.52 -8.90
CA HIS A 268 -13.45 1.20 -8.52
C HIS A 268 -12.30 0.71 -9.41
N GLU A 269 -12.37 -0.50 -9.94
CA GLU A 269 -11.36 -1.09 -10.82
C GLU A 269 -11.23 -0.32 -12.13
N ASN A 270 -12.30 0.36 -12.58
CA ASN A 270 -12.31 1.13 -13.82
C ASN A 270 -11.74 2.55 -13.67
N ALA A 271 -11.42 2.99 -12.44
CA ALA A 271 -10.85 4.29 -12.17
C ALA A 271 -9.52 4.53 -12.89
N TRP A 272 -9.30 5.77 -13.31
CA TRP A 272 -8.02 6.16 -13.92
C TRP A 272 -6.91 6.24 -12.90
N CYS A 273 -5.66 6.21 -13.38
CA CYS A 273 -4.52 6.53 -12.54
C CYS A 273 -4.48 8.05 -12.34
N ASP A 274 -4.08 8.48 -11.15
CA ASP A 274 -3.74 9.87 -10.84
C ASP A 274 -2.48 10.37 -11.59
N GLY A 275 -1.60 9.45 -12.02
CA GLY A 275 -0.38 9.72 -12.77
C GLY A 275 0.87 9.92 -11.91
N ASN A 276 0.78 9.74 -10.58
CA ASN A 276 1.78 10.25 -9.65
C ASN A 276 2.76 9.20 -9.09
N ASP A 277 2.60 7.91 -9.40
CA ASP A 277 3.51 6.86 -8.89
C ASP A 277 4.96 6.98 -9.45
N ALA A 278 5.27 7.92 -10.36
CA ALA A 278 6.60 8.11 -10.95
C ALA A 278 7.33 9.32 -10.33
#